data_AF-A0AAU1UII9-F1
#
_entry.id   AF-A0AAU1UII9-F1
#
_cell.length_a   1.000
_cell.length_b   1.000
_cell.length_c   1.000
_cell.angle_alpha   90.00
_cell.angle_beta   90.00
_cell.angle_gamma   90.00
#
_symmetry.space_group_name_H-M   'P 1'
#
loop_
_entity.id
_entity.type
_entity.pdbx_description
1 polymer ?
#
loop_
_entity_poly.entity_id
_entity_poly.type
_entity_poly.pdbx_seq_one_letter_code
_entity_poly.pdbx_strand_id
1 'polypeptide(L)'
;MTRAALLVLADGRFPAGGHAHSGGAEAAVKAGRITGAASLEEFCRGRLHTTGLVSASLAAAVALGLDPVSLDEAADARTPSPALRTAARRLGRQLMRAARAAWPHPELDALAQRFPKGSHQPVVLGLTARAAGLGPADAAYCSAYESVSGPATATVRLLSLDPFDATAGLARLADDIDRVATAAAEAAARAVTEGVDSLPAASAPLLEVGAEAHAAWAVRLFAS
;
A
#
# COMPACT_ATOMS: atom_id res chain seq x y z
N MET A 1 -6.60 -18.79 -13.89
CA MET A 1 -6.36 -17.42 -13.39
C MET A 1 -5.38 -16.74 -14.33
N THR A 2 -5.63 -15.49 -14.75
CA THR A 2 -4.78 -14.79 -15.73
C THR A 2 -3.80 -13.88 -15.00
N ARG A 3 -2.48 -14.13 -15.15
CA ARG A 3 -1.44 -13.24 -14.60
C ARG A 3 -1.51 -11.81 -15.14
N ALA A 4 -2.20 -11.61 -16.28
CA ALA A 4 -2.42 -10.27 -16.83
C ALA A 4 -3.23 -9.36 -15.89
N ALA A 5 -4.15 -9.91 -15.09
CA ALA A 5 -4.91 -9.10 -14.13
C ALA A 5 -4.02 -8.48 -13.04
N LEU A 6 -3.00 -9.22 -12.60
CA LEU A 6 -1.97 -8.71 -11.68
C LEU A 6 -1.23 -7.53 -12.30
N LEU A 7 -0.84 -7.63 -13.57
CA LEU A 7 -0.17 -6.53 -14.28
C LEU A 7 -1.07 -5.29 -14.40
N VAL A 8 -2.36 -5.46 -14.67
CA VAL A 8 -3.32 -4.34 -14.73
C VAL A 8 -3.47 -3.67 -13.36
N LEU A 9 -3.60 -4.47 -12.28
CA LEU A 9 -3.79 -3.95 -10.93
C LEU A 9 -2.53 -3.25 -10.40
N ALA A 10 -1.33 -3.75 -10.74
CA ALA A 10 -0.06 -3.17 -10.35
C ALA A 10 0.42 -2.02 -11.26
N ASP A 11 -0.27 -1.75 -12.37
CA ASP A 11 0.11 -0.68 -13.30
C ASP A 11 -0.07 0.68 -12.63
N GLY A 12 0.98 1.51 -12.62
CA GLY A 12 0.93 2.87 -12.06
C GLY A 12 -0.08 3.80 -12.75
N ARG A 13 -0.62 3.41 -13.92
CA ARG A 13 -1.69 4.10 -14.64
C ARG A 13 -3.08 3.64 -14.23
N PHE A 14 -3.21 2.56 -13.46
CA PHE A 14 -4.50 2.15 -12.91
C PHE A 14 -5.05 3.28 -12.02
N PRO A 15 -6.31 3.73 -12.21
CA PRO A 15 -6.79 4.99 -11.63
C PRO A 15 -7.19 4.87 -10.14
N ALA A 16 -6.31 4.28 -9.33
CA ALA A 16 -6.47 4.11 -7.89
C ALA A 16 -6.03 5.34 -7.07
N GLY A 17 -5.54 6.40 -7.71
CA GLY A 17 -5.20 7.67 -7.06
C GLY A 17 -3.83 7.73 -6.39
N GLY A 18 -3.01 6.67 -6.47
CA GLY A 18 -1.69 6.58 -5.84
C GLY A 18 -0.73 7.71 -6.25
N HIS A 19 -0.79 8.17 -7.50
CA HIS A 19 0.04 9.26 -8.04
C HIS A 19 -0.12 10.63 -7.33
N ALA A 20 -1.21 10.82 -6.57
CA ALA A 20 -1.42 12.02 -5.75
C ALA A 20 -0.79 11.93 -4.35
N HIS A 21 -0.27 10.77 -3.95
CA HIS A 21 0.30 10.52 -2.63
C HIS A 21 1.79 10.18 -2.74
N SER A 22 2.60 10.68 -1.80
CA SER A 22 4.05 10.46 -1.80
C SER A 22 4.48 9.22 -1.01
N GLY A 23 3.57 8.63 -0.23
CA GLY A 23 3.90 7.53 0.69
C GLY A 23 4.89 7.93 1.77
N GLY A 24 4.86 9.19 2.21
CA GLY A 24 5.79 9.77 3.18
C GLY A 24 7.09 10.32 2.58
N ALA A 25 7.32 10.15 1.27
CA ALA A 25 8.55 10.62 0.62
C ALA A 25 8.70 12.14 0.68
N GLU A 26 7.62 12.91 0.55
CA GLU A 26 7.69 14.37 0.60
C GLU A 26 8.16 14.88 1.97
N ALA A 27 7.63 14.30 3.05
CA ALA A 27 8.09 14.58 4.41
C ALA A 27 9.56 14.18 4.62
N ALA A 28 9.96 13.03 4.09
CA ALA A 28 11.32 12.52 4.21
C ALA A 28 12.35 13.36 3.43
N VAL A 29 12.00 13.82 2.22
CA VAL A 29 12.79 14.77 1.42
C VAL A 29 12.96 16.08 2.17
N LYS A 30 11.86 16.66 2.67
CA LYS A 30 11.91 17.94 3.41
C LYS A 30 12.77 17.85 4.67
N ALA A 31 12.79 16.69 5.32
CA ALA A 31 13.60 16.41 6.49
C ALA A 31 15.06 16.02 6.18
N GLY A 32 15.48 16.04 4.91
CA GLY A 32 16.84 15.69 4.50
C GLY A 32 17.18 14.20 4.61
N ARG A 33 16.17 13.32 4.72
CA ARG A 33 16.35 11.87 4.83
C ARG A 33 16.39 11.18 3.48
N ILE A 34 15.77 11.78 2.46
CA ILE A 34 15.91 11.39 1.06
C ILE A 34 16.56 12.56 0.34
N THR A 35 17.78 12.36 -0.15
CA THR A 35 18.60 13.37 -0.83
C THR A 35 19.04 12.92 -2.23
N GLY A 36 18.79 11.66 -2.59
CA GLY A 36 19.15 11.08 -3.88
C GLY A 36 18.78 9.60 -3.97
N ALA A 37 19.23 8.93 -5.03
CA ALA A 37 18.78 7.59 -5.40
C ALA A 37 19.11 6.54 -4.33
N ALA A 38 20.31 6.60 -3.75
CA ALA A 38 20.73 5.69 -2.68
C ALA A 38 19.84 5.84 -1.43
N SER A 39 19.64 7.07 -0.93
CA SER A 39 18.76 7.32 0.22
C SER A 39 17.29 7.00 -0.05
N LEU A 40 16.83 7.12 -1.30
CA LEU A 40 15.49 6.68 -1.71
C LEU A 40 15.37 5.16 -1.61
N GLU A 41 16.38 4.42 -2.06
CA GLU A 41 16.40 2.96 -1.96
C GLU A 41 16.35 2.51 -0.49
N GLU A 42 17.15 3.13 0.38
CA GLU A 42 17.13 2.87 1.83
C GLU A 42 15.76 3.17 2.45
N PHE A 43 15.16 4.30 2.10
CA PHE A 43 13.81 4.67 2.52
C PHE A 43 12.77 3.64 2.07
N CYS A 44 12.79 3.26 0.79
CA CYS A 44 11.89 2.27 0.22
C CYS A 44 12.06 0.91 0.89
N ARG A 45 13.28 0.47 1.16
CA ARG A 45 13.60 -0.77 1.87
C ARG A 45 13.02 -0.77 3.28
N GLY A 46 13.28 0.28 4.07
CA GLY A 46 12.74 0.41 5.42
C GLY A 46 11.21 0.41 5.44
N ARG A 47 10.60 1.11 4.48
CA ARG A 47 9.14 1.19 4.35
C ARG A 47 8.53 -0.15 3.91
N LEU A 48 9.15 -0.86 2.98
CA LEU A 48 8.74 -2.17 2.51
C LEU A 48 8.71 -3.21 3.64
N HIS A 49 9.76 -3.26 4.47
CA HIS A 49 9.87 -4.21 5.58
C HIS A 49 9.03 -3.86 6.82
N THR A 50 8.39 -2.68 6.84
CA THR A 50 7.54 -2.22 7.95
C THR A 50 6.08 -2.10 7.51
N THR A 51 5.63 -0.90 7.16
CA THR A 51 4.24 -0.64 6.72
C THR A 51 3.89 -1.37 5.42
N GLY A 52 4.87 -1.64 4.54
CA GLY A 52 4.69 -2.46 3.34
C GLY A 52 4.32 -3.89 3.69
N LEU A 53 5.05 -4.54 4.59
CA LEU A 53 4.74 -5.89 5.09
C LEU A 53 3.37 -5.95 5.74
N VAL A 54 3.02 -4.97 6.57
CA VAL A 54 1.69 -4.88 7.20
C VAL A 54 0.59 -4.78 6.14
N SER A 55 0.74 -3.86 5.19
CA SER A 55 -0.24 -3.64 4.12
C SER A 55 -0.39 -4.88 3.24
N ALA A 56 0.73 -5.50 2.85
CA ALA A 56 0.73 -6.72 2.06
C ALA A 56 0.06 -7.89 2.79
N SER A 57 0.27 -8.01 4.10
CA SER A 57 -0.35 -9.08 4.91
C SER A 57 -1.87 -8.89 5.02
N LEU A 58 -2.34 -7.65 5.19
CA LEU A 58 -3.77 -7.33 5.20
C LEU A 58 -4.42 -7.60 3.84
N ALA A 59 -3.78 -7.19 2.74
CA ALA A 59 -4.27 -7.44 1.39
C ALA A 59 -4.33 -8.94 1.07
N ALA A 60 -3.28 -9.68 1.44
CA ALA A 60 -3.24 -11.13 1.29
C ALA A 60 -4.34 -11.83 2.11
N ALA A 61 -4.57 -11.39 3.34
CA ALA A 61 -5.61 -11.95 4.20
C ALA A 61 -7.03 -11.75 3.63
N VAL A 62 -7.34 -10.55 3.13
CA VAL A 62 -8.63 -10.30 2.45
C VAL A 62 -8.77 -11.14 1.18
N ALA A 63 -7.71 -11.24 0.38
CA ALA A 63 -7.71 -12.03 -0.84
C ALA A 63 -7.88 -13.53 -0.56
N LEU A 64 -7.36 -14.01 0.58
CA LEU A 64 -7.53 -15.38 1.06
C LEU A 64 -8.95 -15.66 1.60
N GLY A 65 -9.74 -14.62 1.88
CA GLY A 65 -11.13 -14.73 2.29
C GLY A 65 -11.40 -14.47 3.78
N LEU A 66 -10.44 -13.90 4.53
CA LEU A 66 -10.72 -13.38 5.87
C LEU A 66 -11.66 -12.18 5.78
N ASP A 67 -12.46 -11.97 6.84
CA ASP A 67 -13.47 -10.92 6.90
C ASP A 67 -12.87 -9.51 6.68
N PRO A 68 -13.27 -8.80 5.61
CA PRO A 68 -12.76 -7.46 5.31
C PRO A 68 -13.05 -6.43 6.40
N VAL A 69 -14.14 -6.58 7.16
CA VAL A 69 -14.51 -5.62 8.23
C VAL A 69 -13.53 -5.74 9.39
N SER A 70 -13.29 -6.96 9.86
CA SER A 70 -12.29 -7.26 10.90
C SER A 70 -10.88 -6.82 10.47
N LEU A 71 -10.54 -6.97 9.19
CA LEU A 71 -9.24 -6.53 8.66
C LEU A 71 -9.12 -5.00 8.53
N ASP A 72 -10.22 -4.26 8.31
CA ASP A 72 -10.24 -2.79 8.35
C ASP A 72 -9.97 -2.25 9.77
N GLU A 73 -10.55 -2.90 10.78
CA GLU A 73 -10.29 -2.58 12.20
C GLU A 73 -8.84 -2.93 12.58
N ALA A 74 -8.34 -4.08 12.13
CA ALA A 74 -6.95 -4.50 12.30
C ALA A 74 -5.96 -3.52 11.63
N ALA A 75 -6.34 -2.92 10.50
CA ALA A 75 -5.55 -1.89 9.81
C ALA A 75 -5.51 -0.56 10.59
N ASP A 76 -6.62 -0.15 11.21
CA ASP A 76 -6.65 1.02 12.11
C ASP A 76 -5.71 0.81 13.31
N ALA A 77 -5.76 -0.38 13.95
CA ALA A 77 -4.89 -0.71 15.09
C ALA A 77 -3.39 -0.65 14.74
N ARG A 78 -3.03 -1.04 13.51
CA ARG A 78 -1.65 -1.06 13.01
C ARG A 78 -1.18 0.27 12.41
N THR A 79 -2.06 1.26 12.31
CA THR A 79 -1.77 2.60 11.78
C THR A 79 -2.08 3.66 12.84
N PRO A 80 -1.17 3.95 13.79
CA PRO A 80 -1.45 4.90 14.87
C PRO A 80 -1.79 6.32 14.40
N SER A 81 -1.18 6.81 13.31
CA SER A 81 -1.38 8.16 12.77
C SER A 81 -2.79 8.37 12.20
N PRO A 82 -3.58 9.32 12.74
CA PRO A 82 -4.84 9.74 12.11
C PRO A 82 -4.68 10.26 10.66
N ALA A 83 -3.57 10.94 10.36
CA ALA A 83 -3.26 11.41 9.01
C ALA A 83 -3.09 10.23 8.03
N LEU A 84 -2.35 9.19 8.42
CA LEU A 84 -2.19 7.99 7.61
C LEU A 84 -3.50 7.20 7.45
N ARG A 85 -4.30 7.03 8.52
CA ARG A 85 -5.64 6.42 8.39
C ARG A 85 -6.52 7.18 7.40
N THR A 86 -6.48 8.51 7.45
CA THR A 86 -7.24 9.36 6.52
C THR A 86 -6.76 9.20 5.08
N ALA A 87 -5.44 9.15 4.86
CA ALA A 87 -4.85 8.92 3.54
C ALA A 87 -5.19 7.52 3.01
N ALA A 88 -5.04 6.47 3.83
CA ALA A 88 -5.34 5.09 3.47
C ALA A 88 -6.82 4.91 3.08
N ARG A 89 -7.76 5.52 3.81
CA ARG A 89 -9.19 5.48 3.46
C ARG A 89 -9.51 6.29 2.19
N ARG A 90 -8.80 7.38 1.93
CA ARG A 90 -8.92 8.15 0.67
C ARG A 90 -8.48 7.32 -0.53
N LEU A 91 -7.30 6.70 -0.43
CA LEU A 91 -6.77 5.79 -1.45
C LEU A 91 -7.72 4.59 -1.66
N GLY A 92 -8.21 3.97 -0.57
CA GLY A 92 -9.17 2.86 -0.65
C GLY A 92 -10.46 3.23 -1.36
N ARG A 93 -10.99 4.45 -1.18
CA ARG A 93 -12.16 4.91 -1.97
C ARG A 93 -11.86 5.04 -3.47
N GLN A 94 -10.69 5.56 -3.84
CA GLN A 94 -10.34 5.70 -5.25
C GLN A 94 -10.10 4.33 -5.91
N LEU A 95 -9.37 3.46 -5.22
CA LEU A 95 -9.20 2.07 -5.62
C LEU A 95 -10.55 1.35 -5.77
N MET A 96 -11.47 1.51 -4.82
CA MET A 96 -12.81 0.90 -4.88
C MET A 96 -13.59 1.33 -6.12
N ARG A 97 -13.50 2.60 -6.53
CA ARG A 97 -14.17 3.10 -7.74
C ARG A 97 -13.61 2.45 -9.01
N ALA A 98 -12.28 2.38 -9.13
CA ALA A 98 -11.62 1.75 -10.26
C ALA A 98 -11.89 0.24 -10.30
N ALA A 99 -11.80 -0.43 -9.15
CA ALA A 99 -12.04 -1.86 -8.99
C ALA A 99 -13.45 -2.26 -9.42
N ARG A 100 -14.50 -1.55 -8.96
CA ARG A 100 -15.88 -1.85 -9.33
C ARG A 100 -16.17 -1.67 -10.83
N ALA A 101 -15.44 -0.77 -11.50
CA ALA A 101 -15.56 -0.57 -12.93
C ALA A 101 -14.83 -1.65 -13.74
N ALA A 102 -13.65 -2.08 -13.28
CA ALA A 102 -12.82 -3.07 -13.98
C ALA A 102 -13.26 -4.52 -13.71
N TRP A 103 -13.64 -4.82 -12.47
CA TRP A 103 -14.02 -6.15 -11.98
C TRP A 103 -15.26 -6.06 -11.07
N PRO A 104 -16.47 -5.92 -11.65
CA PRO A 104 -17.70 -5.89 -10.86
C PRO A 104 -17.84 -7.14 -9.99
N HIS A 105 -18.02 -6.96 -8.69
CA HIS A 105 -18.14 -8.07 -7.73
C HIS A 105 -19.03 -7.68 -6.53
N PRO A 106 -19.98 -8.53 -6.10
CA PRO A 106 -20.91 -8.19 -5.01
C PRO A 106 -20.24 -7.81 -3.70
N GLU A 107 -19.10 -8.43 -3.38
CA GLU A 107 -18.38 -8.10 -2.14
C GLU A 107 -17.76 -6.70 -2.18
N LEU A 108 -17.33 -6.20 -3.36
CA LEU A 108 -16.87 -4.81 -3.50
C LEU A 108 -18.02 -3.83 -3.23
N ASP A 109 -19.22 -4.14 -3.74
CA ASP A 109 -20.42 -3.34 -3.47
C ASP A 109 -20.78 -3.37 -1.98
N ALA A 110 -20.76 -4.54 -1.35
CA ALA A 110 -21.04 -4.70 0.07
C ALA A 110 -20.05 -3.92 0.95
N LEU A 111 -18.74 -3.99 0.65
CA LEU A 111 -17.73 -3.23 1.39
C LEU A 111 -17.90 -1.71 1.20
N ALA A 112 -18.20 -1.26 -0.01
CA ALA A 112 -18.45 0.16 -0.29
C ALA A 112 -19.69 0.69 0.45
N GLN A 113 -20.75 -0.12 0.56
CA GLN A 113 -21.94 0.20 1.35
C GLN A 113 -21.65 0.23 2.85
N ARG A 114 -20.84 -0.71 3.35
CA ARG A 114 -20.46 -0.79 4.76
C ARG A 114 -19.59 0.39 5.20
N PHE A 115 -18.68 0.82 4.33
CA PHE A 115 -17.76 1.94 4.59
C PHE A 115 -17.98 3.07 3.57
N PRO A 116 -19.06 3.87 3.69
CA PRO A 116 -19.35 4.94 2.73
C PRO A 116 -18.27 6.04 2.72
N LYS A 117 -17.50 6.16 3.82
CA LYS A 117 -16.34 7.06 3.94
C LYS A 117 -15.02 6.37 3.56
N GLY A 118 -15.04 5.14 3.05
CA GLY A 118 -13.87 4.38 2.63
C GLY A 118 -13.32 3.43 3.69
N SER A 119 -12.92 2.26 3.22
CA SER A 119 -12.07 1.30 3.93
C SER A 119 -10.59 1.56 3.60
N HIS A 120 -9.68 1.06 4.42
CA HIS A 120 -8.24 1.10 4.20
C HIS A 120 -7.86 0.50 2.85
N GLN A 121 -6.94 1.16 2.15
CA GLN A 121 -6.52 0.75 0.80
C GLN A 121 -6.10 -0.73 0.71
N PRO A 122 -5.33 -1.30 1.65
CA PRO A 122 -4.93 -2.71 1.56
C PRO A 122 -6.10 -3.69 1.62
N VAL A 123 -7.16 -3.35 2.36
CA VAL A 123 -8.38 -4.17 2.44
C VAL A 123 -9.10 -4.16 1.09
N VAL A 124 -9.26 -2.98 0.50
CA VAL A 124 -9.86 -2.83 -0.83
C VAL A 124 -9.00 -3.52 -1.89
N LEU A 125 -7.68 -3.44 -1.78
CA LEU A 125 -6.73 -4.09 -2.71
C LEU A 125 -6.88 -5.61 -2.69
N GLY A 126 -6.89 -6.24 -1.51
CA GLY A 126 -7.09 -7.68 -1.39
C GLY A 126 -8.43 -8.13 -1.96
N LEU A 127 -9.49 -7.35 -1.73
CA LEU A 127 -10.81 -7.64 -2.29
C LEU A 127 -10.85 -7.48 -3.81
N THR A 128 -10.16 -6.46 -4.33
CA THR A 128 -10.00 -6.21 -5.76
C THR A 128 -9.23 -7.34 -6.44
N ALA A 129 -8.14 -7.81 -5.82
CA ALA A 129 -7.37 -8.94 -6.31
C ALA A 129 -8.27 -10.19 -6.42
N ARG A 130 -9.04 -10.51 -5.37
CA ARG A 130 -9.99 -11.63 -5.40
C ARG A 130 -11.07 -11.46 -6.48
N ALA A 131 -11.65 -10.27 -6.62
CA ALA A 131 -12.62 -9.96 -7.69
C ALA A 131 -12.02 -10.13 -9.10
N ALA A 132 -10.73 -9.85 -9.26
CA ALA A 132 -9.97 -10.06 -10.48
C ALA A 132 -9.54 -11.53 -10.71
N GLY A 133 -9.87 -12.44 -9.78
CA GLY A 133 -9.48 -13.85 -9.84
C GLY A 133 -7.99 -14.08 -9.52
N LEU A 134 -7.40 -13.23 -8.68
CA LEU A 134 -6.03 -13.34 -8.19
C LEU A 134 -6.00 -13.93 -6.77
N GLY A 135 -4.86 -14.51 -6.39
CA GLY A 135 -4.65 -15.13 -5.09
C GLY A 135 -4.03 -14.19 -4.04
N PRO A 136 -3.84 -14.68 -2.80
CA PRO A 136 -3.24 -13.91 -1.71
C PRO A 136 -1.80 -13.45 -2.00
N ALA A 137 -0.99 -14.30 -2.65
CA ALA A 137 0.37 -13.94 -3.04
C ALA A 137 0.37 -12.79 -4.06
N ASP A 138 -0.53 -12.81 -5.05
CA ASP A 138 -0.66 -11.73 -6.03
C ASP A 138 -1.06 -10.40 -5.36
N ALA A 139 -2.01 -10.45 -4.41
CA ALA A 139 -2.41 -9.28 -3.62
C ALA A 139 -1.26 -8.72 -2.77
N ALA A 140 -0.48 -9.61 -2.14
CA ALA A 140 0.72 -9.24 -1.39
C ALA A 140 1.75 -8.56 -2.30
N TYR A 141 1.98 -9.09 -3.50
CA TYR A 141 2.87 -8.51 -4.50
C TYR A 141 2.43 -7.11 -4.94
N CYS A 142 1.15 -6.92 -5.27
CA CYS A 142 0.60 -5.60 -5.59
C CYS A 142 0.87 -4.60 -4.46
N SER A 143 0.55 -4.97 -3.22
CA SER A 143 0.71 -4.06 -2.07
C SER A 143 2.18 -3.75 -1.79
N ALA A 144 3.05 -4.77 -1.82
CA ALA A 144 4.49 -4.61 -1.59
C ALA A 144 5.13 -3.74 -2.68
N TYR A 145 4.78 -3.93 -3.94
CA TYR A 145 5.28 -3.13 -5.06
C TYR A 145 4.72 -1.69 -5.04
N GLU A 146 3.42 -1.50 -4.77
CA GLU A 146 2.82 -0.17 -4.60
C GLU A 146 3.48 0.57 -3.44
N SER A 147 3.92 -0.17 -2.41
CA SER A 147 4.73 0.41 -1.38
C SER A 147 5.96 1.04 -2.04
N VAL A 148 6.90 0.36 -2.65
CA VAL A 148 8.13 1.04 -3.09
C VAL A 148 7.95 1.98 -4.30
N SER A 149 7.01 1.71 -5.20
CA SER A 149 6.84 2.49 -6.44
C SER A 149 6.28 3.90 -6.21
N GLY A 150 5.34 4.09 -5.28
CA GLY A 150 4.76 5.40 -4.96
C GLY A 150 5.81 6.46 -4.58
N PRO A 151 6.63 6.22 -3.52
CA PRO A 151 7.75 7.09 -3.15
C PRO A 151 8.77 7.32 -4.25
N ALA A 152 9.08 6.30 -5.06
CA ALA A 152 10.03 6.44 -6.16
C ALA A 152 9.53 7.44 -7.20
N THR A 153 8.28 7.30 -7.66
CA THR A 153 7.66 8.26 -8.59
C THR A 153 7.52 9.65 -7.97
N ALA A 154 7.22 9.73 -6.67
CA ALA A 154 7.12 11.00 -5.98
C ALA A 154 8.48 11.73 -5.90
N THR A 155 9.55 10.99 -5.61
CA THR A 155 10.90 11.55 -5.43
C THR A 155 11.49 12.08 -6.72
N VAL A 156 11.19 11.46 -7.88
CA VAL A 156 11.53 12.01 -9.20
C VAL A 156 10.97 13.44 -9.35
N ARG A 157 9.72 13.67 -8.94
CA ARG A 157 9.09 15.00 -8.99
C ARG A 157 9.61 15.97 -7.93
N LEU A 158 10.02 15.47 -6.76
CA LEU A 158 10.46 16.30 -5.64
C LEU A 158 11.91 16.78 -5.77
N LEU A 159 12.79 15.92 -6.30
CA LEU A 159 14.23 16.16 -6.37
C LEU A 159 14.75 16.36 -7.80
N SER A 160 13.87 16.27 -8.81
CA SER A 160 14.27 16.17 -10.22
C SER A 160 15.26 15.02 -10.44
N LEU A 161 15.07 13.92 -9.72
CA LEU A 161 15.93 12.74 -9.78
C LEU A 161 15.78 12.06 -11.14
N ASP A 162 16.87 11.49 -11.67
CA ASP A 162 16.82 10.76 -12.94
C ASP A 162 15.83 9.57 -12.82
N PRO A 163 14.77 9.52 -13.65
CA PRO A 163 13.83 8.41 -13.65
C PRO A 163 14.49 7.03 -13.84
N PHE A 164 15.63 6.96 -14.54
CA PHE A 164 16.40 5.73 -14.71
C PHE A 164 17.01 5.26 -13.39
N ASP A 165 17.56 6.16 -12.59
CA ASP A 165 18.13 5.84 -11.27
C ASP A 165 17.05 5.38 -10.28
N ALA A 166 15.90 6.06 -10.26
CA ALA A 166 14.76 5.65 -9.44
C ALA A 166 14.28 4.23 -9.81
N THR A 167 14.16 3.97 -11.12
CA THR A 167 13.73 2.65 -11.63
C THR A 167 14.76 1.57 -11.33
N ALA A 168 16.06 1.87 -11.47
CA ALA A 168 17.14 0.95 -11.12
C ALA A 168 17.14 0.61 -9.61
N GLY A 169 16.84 1.59 -8.74
CA GLY A 169 16.65 1.36 -7.31
C GLY A 169 15.49 0.42 -7.01
N LEU A 170 14.35 0.59 -7.68
CA LEU A 170 13.22 -0.35 -7.55
C LEU A 170 13.60 -1.76 -8.01
N ALA A 171 14.34 -1.88 -9.12
CA ALA A 171 14.80 -3.18 -9.62
C ALA A 171 15.73 -3.88 -8.62
N ARG A 172 16.60 -3.14 -7.91
CA ARG A 172 17.46 -3.69 -6.84
C ARG A 172 16.69 -4.14 -5.59
N LEU A 173 15.43 -3.70 -5.42
CA LEU A 173 14.55 -4.14 -4.34
C LEU A 173 13.72 -5.37 -4.70
N ALA A 174 13.86 -5.96 -5.89
CA ALA A 174 13.05 -7.10 -6.33
C ALA A 174 13.07 -8.27 -5.34
N ASP A 175 14.25 -8.70 -4.89
CA ASP A 175 14.39 -9.79 -3.91
C ASP A 175 13.73 -9.45 -2.56
N ASP A 176 13.75 -8.17 -2.15
CA ASP A 176 13.07 -7.73 -0.95
C ASP A 176 11.55 -7.76 -1.11
N ILE A 177 11.04 -7.37 -2.27
CA ILE A 177 9.62 -7.42 -2.59
C ILE A 177 9.14 -8.87 -2.59
N ASP A 178 9.89 -9.79 -3.20
CA ASP A 178 9.61 -11.24 -3.20
C ASP A 178 9.54 -11.79 -1.77
N ARG A 179 10.53 -11.45 -0.93
CA ARG A 179 10.56 -11.88 0.48
C ARG A 179 9.37 -11.34 1.27
N VAL A 180 9.05 -10.06 1.12
CA VAL A 180 7.93 -9.45 1.86
C VAL A 180 6.59 -9.98 1.38
N ALA A 181 6.39 -10.15 0.07
CA ALA A 181 5.16 -10.72 -0.48
C ALA A 181 4.95 -12.17 0.00
N THR A 182 6.02 -12.97 0.01
CA THR A 182 6.00 -14.35 0.55
C THR A 182 5.64 -14.36 2.04
N ALA A 183 6.36 -13.57 2.85
CA ALA A 183 6.11 -13.49 4.29
C ALA A 183 4.68 -13.00 4.62
N ALA A 184 4.15 -12.06 3.83
CA ALA A 184 2.79 -11.57 3.95
C ALA A 184 1.74 -12.64 3.62
N ALA A 185 1.94 -13.41 2.55
CA ALA A 185 1.05 -14.50 2.18
C ALA A 185 1.07 -15.64 3.22
N GLU A 186 2.25 -15.97 3.75
CA GLU A 186 2.38 -16.94 4.85
C GLU A 186 1.70 -16.46 6.13
N ALA A 187 1.84 -15.17 6.46
CA ALA A 187 1.14 -14.58 7.60
C ALA A 187 -0.39 -14.62 7.43
N ALA A 188 -0.89 -14.31 6.24
CA ALA A 188 -2.31 -14.43 5.91
C ALA A 188 -2.81 -15.87 6.09
N ALA A 189 -2.01 -16.87 5.66
CA ALA A 189 -2.35 -18.27 5.85
C ALA A 189 -2.43 -18.66 7.33
N ARG A 190 -1.48 -18.22 8.17
CA ARG A 190 -1.53 -18.47 9.62
C ARG A 190 -2.72 -17.79 10.30
N ALA A 191 -3.08 -16.59 9.86
CA ALA A 191 -4.20 -15.84 10.42
C ALA A 191 -5.56 -16.54 10.24
N VAL A 192 -5.70 -17.48 9.28
CA VAL A 192 -6.90 -18.32 9.15
C VAL A 192 -7.17 -19.14 10.41
N THR A 193 -6.11 -19.66 11.04
CA THR A 193 -6.22 -20.51 12.24
C THR A 193 -5.92 -19.78 13.53
N GLU A 194 -5.04 -18.77 13.49
CA GLU A 194 -4.54 -18.05 14.66
C GLU A 194 -5.28 -16.71 14.91
N GLY A 195 -6.13 -16.28 13.96
CA GLY A 195 -6.87 -15.02 14.02
C GLY A 195 -6.09 -13.82 13.46
N VAL A 196 -6.80 -12.70 13.30
CA VAL A 196 -6.26 -11.46 12.68
C VAL A 196 -5.11 -10.83 13.48
N ASP A 197 -5.00 -11.14 14.77
CA ASP A 197 -3.96 -10.61 15.65
C ASP A 197 -2.59 -11.23 15.38
N SER A 198 -2.51 -12.39 14.71
CA SER A 198 -1.24 -13.00 14.32
C SER A 198 -0.59 -12.34 13.08
N LEU A 199 -1.33 -11.47 12.37
CA LEU A 199 -0.78 -10.70 11.25
C LEU A 199 0.30 -9.72 11.73
N PRO A 200 1.38 -9.50 10.94
CA PRO A 200 2.43 -8.55 11.26
C PRO A 200 1.91 -7.18 11.70
N ALA A 201 2.57 -6.60 12.70
CA ALA A 201 2.27 -5.27 13.24
C ALA A 201 3.53 -4.38 13.29
N ALA A 202 4.45 -4.59 12.33
CA ALA A 202 5.66 -3.79 12.22
C ALA A 202 5.30 -2.30 12.01
N SER A 203 5.92 -1.42 12.78
CA SER A 203 5.64 0.02 12.75
C SER A 203 6.76 0.79 12.07
N ALA A 204 6.42 1.96 11.53
CA ALA A 204 7.38 2.88 10.93
C ALA A 204 7.27 4.27 11.58
N PRO A 205 7.78 4.47 12.81
CA PRO A 205 7.53 5.69 13.58
C PRO A 205 7.86 7.00 12.85
N LEU A 206 8.90 7.01 12.01
CA LEU A 206 9.25 8.19 11.21
C LEU A 206 8.23 8.51 10.12
N LEU A 207 7.55 7.51 9.56
CA LEU A 207 6.44 7.73 8.62
C LEU A 207 5.20 8.23 9.35
N GLU A 208 4.89 7.66 10.52
CA GLU A 208 3.77 8.09 11.35
C GLU A 208 3.91 9.57 11.74
N VAL A 209 5.05 9.94 12.32
CA VAL A 209 5.34 11.33 12.73
C VAL A 209 5.45 12.25 11.51
N GLY A 210 6.08 11.77 10.44
CA GLY A 210 6.21 12.53 9.19
C GLY A 210 4.87 12.86 8.55
N ALA A 211 3.91 11.94 8.60
CA ALA A 211 2.57 12.14 8.07
C ALA A 211 1.76 13.17 8.86
N GLU A 212 1.83 13.13 10.19
CA GLU A 212 1.18 14.16 11.03
C GLU A 212 1.78 15.55 10.78
N ALA A 213 3.12 15.63 10.67
CA ALA A 213 3.78 16.88 10.34
C ALA A 213 3.37 17.39 8.95
N HIS A 214 3.38 16.52 7.93
CA HIS A 214 2.97 16.84 6.56
C HIS A 214 1.51 17.28 6.46
N ALA A 215 0.63 16.68 7.26
CA ALA A 215 -0.79 17.06 7.32
C ALA A 215 -1.00 18.51 7.76
N ALA A 216 -0.07 19.06 8.56
CA ALA A 216 -0.10 20.43 9.04
C ALA A 216 0.58 21.45 8.10
N TRP A 217 1.18 21.03 6.99
CA TRP A 217 1.87 21.96 6.07
C TRP A 217 0.88 22.81 5.28
N ALA A 218 1.18 24.12 5.19
CA ALA A 218 0.39 25.07 4.41
C ALA A 218 0.52 24.84 2.89
N VAL A 219 1.70 24.42 2.43
CA VAL A 219 2.00 24.14 1.02
C VAL A 219 2.63 22.76 0.92
N ARG A 220 2.05 21.91 0.06
CA ARG A 220 2.50 20.53 -0.21
C ARG A 220 2.17 20.16 -1.66
N LEU A 221 3.04 19.36 -2.26
CA LEU A 221 2.89 18.87 -3.63
C LEU A 221 2.03 17.60 -3.69
N PHE A 222 2.03 16.80 -2.62
CA PHE A 222 1.25 15.57 -2.52
C PHE A 222 0.18 15.66 -1.42
N ALA A 223 -0.85 14.83 -1.53
CA ALA A 223 -1.96 14.77 -0.59
C ALA A 223 -1.60 14.08 0.74
N SER A 224 -0.52 13.27 0.76
CA SER A 224 0.12 12.68 1.93
C SER A 224 1.54 12.19 1.61
#